data_AF-A0A372Q670-F1
#
_entry.id   AF-A0A372Q670-F1
#
_cell.length_a   1.000
_cell.length_b   1.000
_cell.length_c   1.000
_cell.angle_alpha   90.00
_cell.angle_beta   90.00
_cell.angle_gamma   90.00
#
_symmetry.space_group_name_H-M   'P 1'
#
loop_
_entity.id
_entity.type
_entity.pdbx_description
1 polymer ?
#
loop_
_entity_poly.entity_id
_entity_poly.type
_entity_poly.pdbx_seq_one_letter_code
_entity_poly.pdbx_strand_id
1 'polypeptide(L)'
;MVVNEFDIIRKNISAYMIQIPEKIAPIADMWTNIISFTKHHIEVNIATSINNVLNNFNLQEKTLALITDNESAMLVCGRTLEQQLILQLNF
;
A
#
# COMPACT_ATOMS: atom_id res chain seq x y z
N MET A 1 1.49 26.48 -0.19
CA MET A 1 2.78 25.81 -0.43
C MET A 1 3.03 24.87 0.75
N VAL A 2 2.42 23.68 0.66
CA VAL A 2 2.51 22.57 1.63
C VAL A 2 2.39 21.27 0.83
N VAL A 3 1.42 21.23 -0.11
CA VAL A 3 1.27 20.15 -1.11
C VAL A 3 2.57 19.89 -1.87
N ASN A 4 3.26 20.94 -2.36
CA ASN A 4 4.54 20.77 -3.06
C ASN A 4 5.63 20.15 -2.17
N GLU A 5 5.67 20.48 -0.87
CA GLU A 5 6.65 19.90 0.06
C GLU A 5 6.35 18.42 0.30
N PHE A 6 5.07 18.05 0.49
CA PHE A 6 4.65 16.66 0.57
C PHE A 6 5.01 15.87 -0.69
N ASP A 7 4.81 16.44 -1.87
CA ASP A 7 5.17 15.79 -3.13
C ASP A 7 6.68 15.56 -3.28
N ILE A 8 7.49 16.53 -2.84
CA ILE A 8 8.96 16.41 -2.83
C ILE A 8 9.38 15.31 -1.85
N ILE A 9 8.86 15.34 -0.62
CA ILE A 9 9.18 14.34 0.41
C ILE A 9 8.79 12.94 -0.09
N ARG A 10 7.59 12.78 -0.65
CA ARG A 10 7.13 11.52 -1.23
C ARG A 10 8.10 11.00 -2.28
N LYS A 11 8.48 11.83 -3.26
CA LYS A 11 9.44 11.44 -4.30
C LYS A 11 10.78 11.00 -3.73
N ASN A 12 11.29 11.71 -2.73
CA ASN A 12 12.56 11.37 -2.09
C ASN A 12 12.48 10.04 -1.35
N ILE A 13 11.39 9.78 -0.62
CA ILE A 13 11.16 8.49 0.04
C ILE A 13 11.10 7.36 -1.00
N SER A 14 10.33 7.53 -2.09
CA SER A 14 10.24 6.52 -3.15
C SER A 14 11.62 6.22 -3.77
N ALA A 15 12.39 7.27 -4.08
CA ALA A 15 13.73 7.14 -4.66
C ALA A 15 14.70 6.44 -3.71
N TYR A 16 14.61 6.71 -2.41
CA TYR A 16 15.41 6.03 -1.40
C TYR A 16 15.01 4.55 -1.23
N MET A 17 13.71 4.26 -1.20
CA MET A 17 13.21 2.88 -1.09
C MET A 17 13.61 2.00 -2.27
N ILE A 18 13.66 2.54 -3.48
CA ILE A 18 14.13 1.81 -4.67
C ILE A 18 15.61 1.42 -4.55
N GLN A 19 16.44 2.24 -3.91
CA GLN A 19 17.88 1.97 -3.75
C GLN A 19 18.18 0.85 -2.75
N ILE A 20 17.27 0.55 -1.83
CA ILE A 20 17.41 -0.61 -0.95
C ILE A 20 17.32 -1.86 -1.83
N PRO A 21 18.31 -2.76 -1.86
CA PRO A 21 18.28 -3.92 -2.74
C PRO A 21 17.26 -4.98 -2.28
N GLU A 22 17.05 -5.09 -0.97
CA GLU A 22 16.18 -6.08 -0.34
C GLU A 22 14.71 -5.81 -0.59
N LYS A 23 13.90 -6.87 -0.66
CA LYS A 23 12.44 -6.72 -0.64
C LYS A 23 11.99 -6.20 0.74
N ILE A 24 10.86 -5.53 0.77
CA ILE A 24 10.31 -4.92 1.98
C ILE A 24 9.05 -5.66 2.44
N ALA A 25 8.72 -5.52 3.72
CA ALA A 25 7.46 -5.96 4.28
C ALA A 25 6.76 -4.77 4.95
N PRO A 26 5.87 -4.06 4.23
CA PRO A 26 5.10 -2.97 4.81
C PRO A 26 4.19 -3.46 5.94
N ILE A 27 3.99 -2.61 6.95
CA ILE A 27 3.07 -2.85 8.05
C ILE A 27 1.83 -1.97 7.82
N ALA A 28 0.68 -2.61 7.71
CA ALA A 28 -0.63 -1.99 7.62
C ALA A 28 -1.31 -2.07 8.99
N ASP A 29 -1.27 -0.98 9.73
CA ASP A 29 -2.12 -0.77 10.89
C ASP A 29 -3.56 -0.53 10.40
N MET A 30 -4.44 -1.51 10.64
CA MET A 30 -5.83 -1.44 10.19
C MET A 30 -6.74 -0.75 11.21
N TRP A 31 -6.23 -0.42 12.40
CA TRP A 31 -6.92 0.40 13.39
C TRP A 31 -6.90 1.88 12.98
N THR A 32 -5.81 2.37 12.39
CA THR A 32 -5.70 3.73 11.87
C THR A 32 -6.09 3.82 10.39
N ASN A 33 -6.63 4.97 9.98
CA ASN A 33 -7.29 5.18 8.68
C ASN A 33 -6.39 4.92 7.44
N ILE A 34 -6.24 3.67 7.03
CA ILE A 34 -5.84 3.30 5.65
C ILE A 34 -6.91 3.75 4.65
N ILE A 35 -8.14 3.93 5.11
CA ILE A 35 -9.28 4.41 4.32
C ILE A 35 -9.83 5.67 4.98
N SER A 36 -10.22 6.65 4.17
CA SER A 36 -11.08 7.76 4.64
C SER A 36 -12.32 7.23 5.35
N PHE A 37 -12.68 7.84 6.49
CA PHE A 37 -13.92 7.56 7.23
C PHE A 37 -15.21 7.62 6.38
N THR A 38 -15.14 8.25 5.20
CA THR A 38 -16.24 8.37 4.25
C THR A 38 -16.45 7.14 3.36
N LYS A 39 -15.55 6.15 3.41
CA LYS A 39 -15.68 4.89 2.65
C LYS A 39 -15.89 3.73 3.62
N HIS A 40 -16.80 2.85 3.27
CA HIS A 40 -17.00 1.62 4.01
C HIS A 40 -15.72 0.78 4.00
N HIS A 41 -15.32 0.27 5.17
CA HIS A 41 -14.19 -0.61 5.36
C HIS A 41 -14.54 -2.04 4.88
N ILE A 42 -14.85 -2.16 3.60
CA ILE A 42 -15.05 -3.44 2.92
C ILE A 42 -13.78 -3.86 2.19
N GLU A 43 -13.70 -5.15 1.88
CA GLU A 43 -12.56 -5.81 1.24
C GLU A 43 -11.89 -4.99 0.13
N VAL A 44 -12.69 -4.63 -0.87
CA VAL A 44 -12.24 -3.94 -2.07
C VAL A 44 -11.66 -2.57 -1.76
N ASN A 45 -12.24 -1.83 -0.81
CA ASN A 45 -11.78 -0.49 -0.47
C ASN A 45 -10.44 -0.54 0.29
N ILE A 46 -10.28 -1.52 1.18
CA ILE A 46 -9.04 -1.74 1.93
C ILE A 46 -7.91 -2.12 0.96
N ALA A 47 -8.15 -3.15 0.13
CA ALA A 47 -7.19 -3.59 -0.87
C ALA A 47 -6.78 -2.45 -1.81
N THR A 48 -7.77 -1.70 -2.34
CA THR A 48 -7.50 -0.58 -3.26
C THR A 48 -6.71 0.54 -2.58
N SER A 49 -7.01 0.87 -1.31
CA SER A 49 -6.25 1.88 -0.57
C SER A 49 -4.80 1.47 -0.35
N ILE A 50 -4.57 0.22 0.08
CA ILE A 50 -3.22 -0.33 0.27
C ILE A 50 -2.46 -0.27 -1.04
N ASN A 51 -3.06 -0.76 -2.12
CA ASN A 51 -2.43 -0.77 -3.44
C ASN A 51 -2.07 0.65 -3.91
N ASN A 52 -2.98 1.61 -3.75
CA ASN A 52 -2.70 3.01 -4.09
C ASN A 52 -1.51 3.58 -3.30
N VAL A 53 -1.36 3.24 -2.02
CA VAL A 53 -0.18 3.64 -1.24
C VAL A 53 1.08 3.01 -1.83
N LEU A 54 1.08 1.70 -2.09
CA LEU A 54 2.25 1.04 -2.70
C LEU A 54 2.63 1.66 -4.04
N ASN A 55 1.64 1.98 -4.88
CA ASN A 55 1.86 2.60 -6.20
C ASN A 55 2.42 4.01 -6.07
N ASN A 56 1.89 4.80 -5.15
CA ASN A 56 2.36 6.16 -4.89
C ASN A 56 3.84 6.21 -4.48
N PHE A 57 4.37 5.12 -3.92
CA PHE A 57 5.77 4.98 -3.53
C PHE A 57 6.60 4.08 -4.46
N ASN A 58 6.03 3.58 -5.56
CA ASN A 58 6.64 2.61 -6.48
C ASN A 58 7.16 1.34 -5.75
N LEU A 59 6.37 0.80 -4.83
CA LEU A 59 6.77 -0.31 -3.95
C LEU A 59 6.14 -1.66 -4.30
N GLN A 60 5.28 -1.73 -5.33
CA GLN A 60 4.55 -2.95 -5.69
C GLN A 60 5.50 -4.14 -5.88
N GLU A 61 6.50 -3.98 -6.74
CA GLU A 61 7.47 -5.04 -7.03
C GLU A 61 8.42 -5.32 -5.86
N LYS A 62 8.63 -4.35 -4.97
CA LYS A 62 9.50 -4.52 -3.79
C LYS A 62 8.78 -5.19 -2.62
N THR A 63 7.46 -5.20 -2.60
CA THR A 63 6.68 -5.72 -1.49
C THR A 63 6.68 -7.24 -1.52
N LEU A 64 7.33 -7.87 -0.53
CA LEU A 64 7.36 -9.32 -0.36
C LEU A 64 6.17 -9.82 0.46
N ALA A 65 5.81 -9.07 1.49
CA ALA A 65 4.77 -9.43 2.44
C ALA A 65 4.06 -8.17 2.95
N LEU A 66 2.84 -8.32 3.42
CA LEU A 66 2.09 -7.27 4.10
C LEU A 66 1.73 -7.77 5.50
N ILE A 67 2.15 -7.04 6.52
CA ILE A 67 1.93 -7.40 7.93
C ILE A 67 0.80 -6.52 8.46
N THR A 68 -0.10 -7.09 9.26
CA THR A 68 -1.21 -6.35 9.87
C THR A 68 -1.50 -6.83 11.29
N ASP A 69 -2.13 -5.96 12.07
CA ASP A 69 -2.70 -6.24 13.38
C ASP A 69 -4.10 -6.88 13.31
N ASN A 70 -4.76 -6.90 12.14
CA ASN A 70 -6.08 -7.50 11.95
C ASN A 70 -6.06 -8.63 10.91
N GLU A 71 -5.70 -9.82 11.38
CA GLU A 71 -5.65 -11.05 10.56
C GLU A 71 -6.95 -11.30 9.78
N SER A 72 -8.10 -11.13 10.43
CA SER A 72 -9.40 -11.43 9.81
C SER A 72 -9.69 -10.50 8.62
N ALA A 73 -9.37 -9.22 8.73
CA ALA A 73 -9.55 -8.27 7.65
C ALA A 73 -8.53 -8.50 6.53
N MET A 74 -7.30 -8.89 6.84
CA MET A 74 -6.29 -9.21 5.83
C MET A 74 -6.56 -10.53 5.10
N LEU A 75 -7.13 -11.53 5.75
CA LEU A 75 -7.54 -12.76 5.08
C LEU A 75 -8.61 -12.50 4.00
N VAL A 76 -9.52 -11.57 4.31
CA VAL A 76 -10.57 -11.14 3.39
C VAL A 76 -9.94 -10.26 2.30
N CYS A 77 -9.27 -9.15 2.65
CA CYS A 77 -8.70 -8.17 1.70
C CYS A 77 -7.51 -8.67 0.88
N GLY A 78 -6.77 -9.63 1.39
CA GLY A 78 -5.54 -10.13 0.78
C GLY A 78 -5.78 -10.71 -0.60
N ARG A 79 -6.90 -11.42 -0.83
CA ARG A 79 -7.25 -11.97 -2.15
C ARG A 79 -7.51 -10.88 -3.19
N THR A 80 -8.30 -9.87 -2.83
CA THR A 80 -8.53 -8.73 -3.74
C THR A 80 -7.23 -7.97 -3.99
N LEU A 81 -6.40 -7.77 -2.96
CA LEU A 81 -5.11 -7.08 -3.09
C LEU A 81 -4.15 -7.84 -4.03
N GLU A 82 -4.04 -9.15 -3.84
CA GLU A 82 -3.23 -10.04 -4.70
C GLU A 82 -3.67 -9.94 -6.16
N GLN A 83 -4.97 -10.05 -6.42
CA GLN A 83 -5.51 -9.91 -7.78
C GLN A 83 -5.19 -8.55 -8.40
N GLN A 84 -5.33 -7.46 -7.64
CA GLN A 84 -5.02 -6.10 -8.11
C GLN A 84 -3.53 -5.92 -8.41
N LEU A 85 -2.64 -6.45 -7.57
CA LEU A 85 -1.19 -6.40 -7.79
C LEU A 85 -0.77 -7.23 -9.00
N ILE A 86 -1.28 -8.47 -9.13
CA ILE A 86 -1.00 -9.34 -10.28
C ILE A 86 -1.44 -8.67 -11.59
N LEU A 87 -2.62 -8.07 -11.62
CA LEU A 87 -3.10 -7.34 -12.79
C LEU A 87 -2.20 -6.15 -13.13
N GLN A 88 -1.63 -5.46 -12.15
CA GLN A 88 -0.76 -4.30 -12.40
C GLN A 88 0.66 -4.67 -12.82
N LEU A 89 1.15 -5.85 -12.44
CA LEU A 89 2.51 -6.31 -12.78
C LEU A 89 2.59 -7.07 -14.12
N ASN A 90 1.45 -7.49 -14.67
CA ASN A 90 1.38 -8.28 -15.90
C ASN A 90 1.11 -7.44 -17.18
N PHE A 91 1.15 -6.11 -17.10
CA PHE A 91 1.05 -5.17 -18.23
C PHE A 91 2.20 -4.15 -18.18
#